data_AF-A0A2X4W706-F1
#
_entry.id   AF-A0A2X4W706-F1
#
_cell.length_a   1.000
_cell.length_b   1.000
_cell.length_c   1.000
_cell.angle_alpha   90.00
_cell.angle_beta   90.00
_cell.angle_gamma   90.00
#
_symmetry.space_group_name_H-M   'P 1'
#
loop_
_entity.id
_entity.type
_entity.pdbx_description
1 polymer ?
#
loop_
_entity_poly.entity_id
_entity_poly.type
_entity_poly.pdbx_seq_one_letter_code
_entity_poly.pdbx_strand_id
1 'polypeptide(L)'
;MNLEKAEQSIKSMVVIACVLAGLTFIGIILSATVIELPLNWWSLIDVIIFLSLAYGVHKKSRACAVLLFAWFTLNQLILLTTIKSGASAPVTLILGYFLFKGMQGTFTYHKHHISDTSIVDDGDKGKWYKRLNLVSFYLSILVWSLLFLLVITSVVIINTSILPSAVAQVLLMIFLILVVVGNVVFSLTSIGLGIASLVKREKKRKFSIMGIIFSGLFALIYFTVVPILISSYP
;
A
#
# COMPACT_ATOMS: atom_id res chain seq x y z
N MET A 1 0.98 -15.87 19.87
CA MET A 1 2.31 -16.05 19.24
C MET A 1 3.36 -15.46 20.17
N ASN A 2 4.41 -16.21 20.49
CA ASN A 2 5.49 -15.75 21.38
C ASN A 2 6.27 -14.61 20.73
N LEU A 3 6.90 -13.76 21.53
CA LEU A 3 7.61 -12.57 21.07
C LEU A 3 8.75 -12.93 20.10
N GLU A 4 9.50 -13.98 20.40
CA GLU A 4 10.55 -14.54 19.54
C GLU A 4 10.02 -15.00 18.17
N LYS A 5 8.88 -15.70 18.15
CA LYS A 5 8.21 -16.13 16.90
C LYS A 5 7.71 -14.94 16.09
N ALA A 6 7.28 -13.86 16.75
CA ALA A 6 6.85 -12.63 16.09
C ALA A 6 8.03 -11.94 15.39
N GLU A 7 9.18 -11.83 16.06
CA GLU A 7 10.38 -11.24 15.47
C GLU A 7 10.91 -12.06 14.29
N GLN A 8 10.90 -13.39 14.42
CA GLN A 8 11.29 -14.27 13.32
C GLN A 8 10.37 -14.09 12.10
N SER A 9 9.05 -13.96 12.31
CA SER A 9 8.09 -13.74 11.24
C SER A 9 8.31 -12.39 10.53
N ILE A 10 8.68 -11.34 11.28
CA ILE A 10 9.04 -10.03 10.73
C ILE A 10 10.32 -10.13 9.89
N LYS A 11 11.35 -10.82 10.37
CA LYS A 11 12.60 -11.03 9.62
C LYS A 11 12.33 -11.78 8.31
N SER A 12 11.54 -12.84 8.33
CA SER A 12 11.15 -13.57 7.12
C SER A 12 10.42 -12.68 6.11
N MET A 13 9.52 -11.80 6.58
CA MET A 13 8.81 -10.85 5.72
C MET A 13 9.77 -9.88 5.01
N VAL A 14 10.78 -9.36 5.72
CA VAL A 14 11.80 -8.46 5.14
C VAL A 14 12.63 -9.18 4.10
N VAL A 15 13.07 -10.41 4.38
CA VAL A 15 13.84 -11.23 3.42
C VAL A 15 13.02 -11.46 2.15
N ILE A 16 11.75 -11.84 2.29
CA ILE A 16 10.86 -12.04 1.14
C ILE A 16 10.67 -10.76 0.34
N ALA A 17 10.50 -9.61 1.01
CA ALA A 17 10.39 -8.32 0.34
C ALA A 17 11.65 -7.99 -0.49
N CYS A 18 12.84 -8.26 0.07
CA CYS A 18 14.11 -8.07 -0.64
C CYS A 18 14.25 -9.04 -1.82
N VAL A 19 13.84 -10.30 -1.65
CA VAL A 19 13.83 -11.30 -2.74
C VAL A 19 12.89 -10.86 -3.87
N LEU A 20 11.70 -10.36 -3.54
CA LEU A 20 10.76 -9.82 -4.52
C LEU A 20 11.35 -8.63 -5.27
N ALA A 21 11.93 -7.65 -4.56
CA ALA A 21 12.60 -6.50 -5.18
C ALA A 21 13.75 -6.94 -6.10
N GLY A 22 14.56 -7.91 -5.67
CA GLY A 22 15.64 -8.48 -6.46
C GLY A 22 15.14 -9.19 -7.72
N LEU A 23 14.08 -10.00 -7.61
CA LEU A 23 13.45 -10.67 -8.75
C LEU A 23 12.88 -9.66 -9.76
N THR A 24 12.20 -8.61 -9.28
CA THR A 24 11.71 -7.53 -10.15
C THR A 24 12.88 -6.85 -10.86
N PHE A 25 13.97 -6.54 -10.15
CA PHE A 25 15.15 -5.92 -10.74
C PHE A 25 15.83 -6.80 -11.80
N ILE A 26 15.99 -8.10 -11.52
CA ILE A 26 16.50 -9.07 -12.51
C ILE A 26 15.56 -9.13 -13.73
N GLY A 27 14.25 -9.11 -13.51
CA GLY A 27 13.25 -9.07 -14.59
C GLY A 27 13.41 -7.84 -15.49
N ILE A 28 13.68 -6.67 -14.91
CA ILE A 28 13.96 -5.43 -15.67
C ILE A 28 15.21 -5.59 -16.54
N ILE A 29 16.31 -6.11 -15.96
CA ILE A 29 17.56 -6.31 -16.70
C ILE A 29 17.37 -7.31 -17.85
N LEU A 30 16.76 -8.46 -17.58
CA LEU A 30 16.50 -9.49 -18.60
C LEU A 30 15.58 -8.98 -19.72
N SER A 31 14.55 -8.21 -19.36
CA SER A 31 13.65 -7.59 -20.34
C SER A 31 14.40 -6.63 -21.26
N ALA A 32 15.36 -5.87 -20.72
CA ALA A 32 16.16 -4.93 -21.50
C ALA A 32 17.22 -5.61 -22.37
N THR A 33 17.83 -6.72 -21.91
CA THR A 33 18.94 -7.37 -22.63
C THR A 33 18.51 -8.46 -23.60
N VAL A 34 17.45 -9.22 -23.29
CA VAL A 34 17.05 -10.41 -24.08
C VAL A 34 15.94 -10.08 -25.07
N ILE A 35 14.99 -9.23 -24.67
CA ILE A 35 13.78 -8.93 -25.43
C ILE A 35 13.89 -7.55 -26.13
N GLU A 36 14.98 -6.82 -25.89
CA GLU A 36 15.21 -5.45 -26.41
C GLU A 36 14.06 -4.48 -26.12
N LEU A 37 13.32 -4.72 -25.03
CA LEU A 37 12.24 -3.83 -24.63
C LEU A 37 12.82 -2.55 -24.00
N PRO A 38 12.27 -1.37 -24.33
CA PRO A 38 12.73 -0.12 -23.76
C PRO A 38 12.63 -0.15 -22.23
N LEU A 39 13.66 0.37 -21.56
CA LEU A 39 13.73 0.42 -20.11
C LEU A 39 12.52 1.17 -19.54
N ASN A 40 11.71 0.47 -18.77
CA ASN A 40 10.55 1.06 -18.10
C ASN A 40 10.97 1.65 -16.75
N TRP A 41 11.12 2.97 -16.70
CA TRP A 41 11.44 3.70 -15.46
C TRP A 41 10.44 3.45 -14.33
N TRP A 42 9.17 3.13 -14.65
CA TRP A 42 8.17 2.79 -13.63
C TRP A 42 8.53 1.53 -12.85
N SER A 43 9.10 0.53 -13.51
CA SER A 43 9.51 -0.71 -12.84
C SER A 43 10.67 -0.49 -11.87
N LEU A 44 11.55 0.49 -12.12
CA LEU A 44 12.60 0.87 -11.16
C LEU A 44 12.02 1.55 -9.92
N ILE A 45 10.97 2.36 -10.09
CA ILE A 45 10.25 2.98 -8.96
C ILE A 45 9.66 1.89 -8.08
N ASP A 46 9.09 0.83 -8.65
CA ASP A 46 8.55 -0.30 -7.89
C ASP A 46 9.61 -0.97 -7.01
N VAL A 47 10.82 -1.20 -7.55
CA VAL A 47 11.94 -1.77 -6.78
C VAL A 47 12.30 -0.89 -5.58
N ILE A 48 12.36 0.43 -5.78
CA ILE A 48 12.63 1.40 -4.72
C ILE A 48 11.52 1.39 -3.66
N ILE A 49 10.25 1.29 -4.08
CA ILE A 49 9.10 1.18 -3.18
C ILE A 49 9.18 -0.10 -2.34
N PHE A 50 9.47 -1.26 -2.94
CA PHE A 50 9.62 -2.51 -2.21
C PHE A 50 10.75 -2.45 -1.18
N LEU A 51 11.92 -1.92 -1.55
CA LEU A 51 13.06 -1.78 -0.64
C LEU A 51 12.78 -0.81 0.51
N SER A 52 12.13 0.33 0.23
CA SER A 52 11.78 1.31 1.26
C SER A 52 10.72 0.78 2.22
N LEU A 53 9.73 0.02 1.73
CA LEU A 53 8.76 -0.69 2.57
C LEU A 53 9.41 -1.80 3.40
N ALA A 54 10.30 -2.59 2.81
CA ALA A 54 11.06 -3.62 3.51
C ALA A 54 11.88 -3.04 4.67
N TYR A 55 12.56 -1.91 4.44
CA TYR A 55 13.27 -1.17 5.47
C TYR A 55 12.33 -0.65 6.58
N GLY A 56 11.14 -0.20 6.22
CA GLY A 56 10.10 0.20 7.17
C GLY A 56 9.61 -0.96 8.04
N VAL A 57 9.43 -2.15 7.46
CA VAL A 57 9.09 -3.38 8.18
C VAL A 57 10.23 -3.80 9.12
N HIS A 58 11.48 -3.64 8.71
CA HIS A 58 12.65 -3.89 9.58
C HIS A 58 12.65 -2.99 10.82
N LYS A 59 12.17 -1.73 10.69
CA LYS A 59 11.90 -0.84 11.84
C LYS A 59 10.64 -1.19 12.64
N LYS A 60 10.08 -2.38 12.43
CA LYS A 60 8.87 -2.91 13.10
C LYS A 60 7.65 -1.99 12.91
N SER A 61 7.59 -1.26 11.79
CA SER A 61 6.46 -0.39 11.44
C SER A 61 5.27 -1.23 10.96
N ARG A 62 4.16 -1.19 11.71
CA ARG A 62 2.90 -1.84 11.34
C ARG A 62 2.37 -1.34 9.99
N ALA A 63 2.49 -0.03 9.73
CA ALA A 63 1.97 0.57 8.51
C ALA A 63 2.71 0.08 7.27
N CYS A 64 4.04 0.00 7.32
CA CYS A 64 4.83 -0.53 6.21
C CYS A 64 4.53 -2.00 5.94
N ALA A 65 4.24 -2.81 6.96
CA ALA A 65 3.90 -4.21 6.77
C ALA A 65 2.57 -4.38 6.02
N VAL A 66 1.55 -3.58 6.39
CA VAL A 66 0.27 -3.59 5.68
C VAL A 66 0.42 -3.07 4.25
N LEU A 67 1.17 -1.98 4.06
CA LEU A 67 1.41 -1.41 2.73
C LEU A 67 2.17 -2.37 1.82
N LEU A 68 3.19 -3.05 2.33
CA LEU A 68 3.94 -4.07 1.58
C LEU A 68 3.02 -5.22 1.15
N PHE A 69 2.16 -5.70 2.05
CA PHE A 69 1.20 -6.76 1.75
C PHE A 69 0.18 -6.30 0.70
N ALA A 70 -0.38 -5.10 0.87
CA ALA A 70 -1.33 -4.53 -0.09
C ALA A 70 -0.70 -4.38 -1.48
N TRP A 71 0.48 -3.76 -1.57
CA TRP A 71 1.20 -3.56 -2.82
C TRP A 71 1.48 -4.88 -3.54
N PHE A 72 1.89 -5.92 -2.80
CA PHE A 72 2.07 -7.27 -3.34
C PHE A 72 0.77 -7.85 -3.89
N THR A 73 -0.35 -7.74 -3.17
CA THR A 73 -1.66 -8.22 -3.63
C THR A 73 -2.12 -7.50 -4.90
N LEU A 74 -1.87 -6.19 -5.01
CA LEU A 74 -2.19 -5.42 -6.21
C LEU A 74 -1.40 -5.89 -7.42
N ASN A 75 -0.09 -6.05 -7.27
CA ASN A 75 0.76 -6.55 -8.35
C ASN A 75 0.34 -7.94 -8.81
N GLN A 76 -0.09 -8.80 -7.89
CA GLN A 76 -0.59 -10.11 -8.29
C GLN A 76 -1.92 -10.04 -9.05
N LEU A 77 -2.86 -9.20 -8.62
CA LEU A 77 -4.13 -9.03 -9.33
C LEU A 77 -3.89 -8.57 -10.77
N ILE A 78 -3.00 -7.59 -10.96
CA ILE A 78 -2.61 -7.12 -12.30
C ILE A 78 -2.00 -8.28 -13.09
N LEU A 79 -1.07 -9.02 -12.51
CA LEU A 79 -0.43 -10.17 -13.18
C LEU A 79 -1.45 -11.23 -13.62
N LEU A 80 -2.45 -11.54 -12.78
CA LEU A 80 -3.53 -12.49 -13.10
C LEU A 80 -4.41 -12.02 -14.25
N THR A 81 -4.60 -10.71 -14.41
CA THR A 81 -5.36 -10.16 -15.54
C THR A 81 -4.55 -10.12 -16.84
N THR A 82 -3.23 -9.91 -16.76
CA THR A 82 -2.35 -9.79 -17.94
C THR A 82 -1.90 -11.15 -18.45
N ILE A 83 -1.52 -12.06 -17.55
CA ILE A 83 -0.95 -13.36 -17.87
C ILE A 83 -2.04 -14.42 -17.66
N LYS A 84 -2.64 -14.91 -18.74
CA LYS A 84 -3.61 -16.03 -18.71
C LYS A 84 -3.00 -17.38 -18.30
N SER A 85 -1.69 -17.42 -18.04
CA SER A 85 -0.98 -18.60 -17.53
C SER A 85 -1.15 -18.68 -16.01
N GLY A 86 -1.81 -19.74 -15.55
CA GLY A 86 -1.99 -20.04 -14.12
C GLY A 86 -0.72 -20.48 -13.40
N ALA A 87 0.44 -20.53 -14.08
CA ALA A 87 1.69 -21.04 -13.52
C ALA A 87 2.21 -20.22 -12.32
N SER A 88 1.86 -18.93 -12.22
CA SER A 88 2.29 -18.05 -11.13
C SER A 88 1.41 -18.13 -9.87
N ALA A 89 0.22 -18.72 -9.96
CA ALA A 89 -0.75 -18.77 -8.86
C ALA A 89 -0.22 -19.46 -7.58
N PRO A 90 0.41 -20.65 -7.62
CA PRO A 90 0.85 -21.33 -6.39
C PRO A 90 1.98 -20.58 -5.69
N VAL A 91 2.94 -20.03 -6.45
CA VAL A 91 4.06 -19.26 -5.90
C VAL A 91 3.54 -18.04 -5.14
N THR A 92 2.56 -17.34 -5.72
CA THR A 92 2.00 -16.16 -5.08
C THR A 92 1.18 -16.49 -3.84
N LEU A 93 0.43 -17.59 -3.82
CA LEU A 93 -0.27 -18.01 -2.60
C LEU A 93 0.70 -18.28 -1.45
N ILE A 94 1.82 -18.94 -1.73
CA ILE A 94 2.87 -19.20 -0.73
C ILE A 94 3.47 -17.88 -0.23
N LEU A 95 3.90 -16.99 -1.13
CA LEU A 95 4.50 -15.71 -0.76
C LEU A 95 3.51 -14.81 -0.01
N GLY A 96 2.26 -14.77 -0.45
CA GLY A 96 1.18 -14.04 0.19
C GLY A 96 0.93 -14.53 1.61
N TYR A 97 0.93 -15.85 1.85
CA TYR A 97 0.82 -16.43 3.18
C TYR A 97 1.95 -15.96 4.11
N PHE A 98 3.20 -15.98 3.64
CA PHE A 98 4.34 -15.52 4.45
C PHE A 98 4.28 -14.02 4.75
N LEU A 99 3.91 -13.18 3.77
CA LEU A 99 3.74 -11.74 3.97
C LEU A 99 2.61 -11.45 4.97
N PHE A 100 1.50 -12.17 4.89
CA PHE A 100 0.39 -12.07 5.83
C PHE A 100 0.80 -12.46 7.25
N LYS A 101 1.56 -13.55 7.40
CA LYS A 101 2.11 -13.98 8.70
C LYS A 101 3.08 -12.94 9.27
N GLY A 102 3.93 -12.34 8.43
CA GLY A 102 4.81 -11.24 8.80
C GLY A 102 4.04 -10.01 9.32
N MET A 103 2.97 -9.64 8.61
CA MET A 103 2.07 -8.57 9.01
C MET A 103 1.46 -8.84 10.40
N GLN A 104 0.92 -10.04 10.66
CA GLN A 104 0.42 -10.43 11.99
C GLN A 104 1.51 -10.38 13.08
N GLY A 105 2.76 -10.69 12.73
CA GLY A 105 3.92 -10.55 13.59
C GLY A 105 4.12 -9.12 14.08
N THR A 106 4.02 -8.13 13.19
CA THR A 106 4.17 -6.72 13.59
C THR A 106 3.08 -6.25 14.55
N PHE A 107 1.85 -6.73 14.40
CA PHE A 107 0.76 -6.43 15.32
C PHE A 107 0.97 -7.07 16.70
N THR A 108 1.42 -8.33 16.72
CA THR A 108 1.70 -9.06 17.97
C THR A 108 2.86 -8.42 18.73
N TYR A 109 3.93 -8.03 18.02
CA TYR A 109 5.09 -7.36 18.61
C TYR A 109 4.70 -6.05 19.31
N HIS A 110 3.87 -5.24 18.66
CA HIS A 110 3.44 -3.96 19.23
C HIS A 110 2.51 -4.14 20.43
N LYS A 111 1.70 -5.20 20.47
CA LYS A 111 0.85 -5.52 21.62
C LYS A 111 1.69 -5.76 22.89
N HIS A 112 2.79 -6.52 22.79
CA HIS A 112 3.64 -6.83 23.94
C HIS A 112 4.45 -5.60 24.40
N HIS A 113 5.00 -4.84 23.45
CA HIS A 113 5.74 -3.61 23.78
C HIS A 113 4.87 -2.53 24.45
N ILE A 114 3.57 -2.50 24.16
CA ILE A 114 2.61 -1.64 24.86
C ILE A 114 2.38 -2.13 26.30
N SER A 115 2.29 -3.44 26.53
CA SER A 115 2.07 -4.01 27.86
C SER A 115 3.21 -3.65 28.81
N ASP A 116 4.46 -3.79 28.36
CA ASP A 116 5.64 -3.48 29.19
C ASP A 116 5.72 -1.99 29.55
N THR A 117 5.30 -1.11 28.63
CA THR A 117 5.25 0.34 28.89
C THR A 117 4.05 0.78 29.72
N SER A 118 2.95 0.01 29.74
CA SER A 118 1.78 0.31 30.58
C SER A 118 1.92 -0.09 32.04
N ILE A 119 2.92 -0.90 32.39
CA ILE A 119 3.22 -1.24 33.80
C ILE A 119 3.84 -0.02 34.53
N VAL A 120 4.29 1.01 33.80
CA VAL A 120 5.00 2.18 34.35
C VAL A 120 4.16 3.47 34.38
N ASP A 121 2.97 3.50 33.76
CA ASP A 121 2.21 4.76 33.60
C ASP A 121 0.70 4.52 33.85
N ASP A 122 0.32 4.49 35.13
CA ASP A 122 -1.07 4.35 35.58
C ASP A 122 -1.79 5.70 35.49
N GLY A 123 -2.21 6.02 34.26
CA GLY A 123 -3.01 7.19 33.93
C GLY A 123 -4.09 6.81 32.92
N ASP A 124 -5.27 6.43 33.41
CA ASP A 124 -6.44 5.92 32.68
C ASP A 124 -6.84 6.72 31.42
N LYS A 125 -6.45 7.99 31.34
CA LYS A 125 -6.71 8.88 30.19
C LYS A 125 -5.96 8.49 28.90
N GLY A 126 -4.95 7.61 28.96
CA GLY A 126 -4.15 7.20 27.79
C GLY A 126 -4.80 6.14 26.88
N LYS A 127 -5.79 5.39 27.37
CA LYS A 127 -6.35 4.20 26.69
C LYS A 127 -7.19 4.55 25.46
N TRP A 128 -8.00 5.60 25.55
CA TRP A 128 -8.89 6.05 24.46
C TRP A 128 -8.13 6.54 23.23
N TYR A 129 -7.05 7.30 23.42
CA TYR A 129 -6.22 7.80 22.31
C TYR A 129 -5.50 6.70 21.54
N LYS A 130 -5.14 5.58 22.20
CA LYS A 130 -4.53 4.42 21.53
C LYS A 130 -5.54 3.71 20.62
N ARG A 131 -6.81 3.61 21.04
CA ARG A 131 -7.89 3.00 20.25
C ARG A 131 -8.24 3.84 19.02
N LEU A 132 -8.34 5.17 19.17
CA LEU A 132 -8.66 6.07 18.05
C LEU A 132 -7.62 6.03 16.91
N ASN A 133 -6.32 5.99 17.23
CA ASN A 133 -5.27 5.89 16.21
C ASN A 133 -5.31 4.57 15.42
N LEU A 134 -5.73 3.48 16.07
CA LEU A 134 -5.87 2.19 15.39
C LEU A 134 -7.10 2.21 14.46
N VAL A 135 -8.22 2.77 14.93
CA VAL A 135 -9.45 2.89 14.15
C VAL A 135 -9.24 3.79 12.93
N SER A 136 -8.60 4.94 13.08
CA SER A 136 -8.33 5.84 11.95
C SER A 136 -7.42 5.20 10.90
N PHE A 137 -6.47 4.38 11.34
CA PHE A 137 -5.59 3.63 10.44
C PHE A 137 -6.34 2.53 9.67
N TYR A 138 -7.21 1.77 10.35
CA TYR A 138 -8.07 0.78 9.69
C TYR A 138 -9.06 1.42 8.73
N LEU A 139 -9.69 2.53 9.13
CA LEU A 139 -10.61 3.29 8.30
C LEU A 139 -9.90 3.78 7.03
N SER A 140 -8.68 4.28 7.18
CA SER A 140 -7.83 4.69 6.06
C SER A 140 -7.57 3.55 5.08
N ILE A 141 -7.17 2.38 5.58
CA ILE A 141 -6.92 1.21 4.73
C ILE A 141 -8.20 0.77 4.03
N LEU A 142 -9.33 0.75 4.75
CA LEU A 142 -10.61 0.34 4.22
C LEU A 142 -11.10 1.27 3.11
N VAL A 143 -10.99 2.59 3.32
CA VAL A 143 -11.32 3.60 2.29
C VAL A 143 -10.43 3.43 1.07
N TRP A 144 -9.12 3.22 1.25
CA TRP A 144 -8.19 2.98 0.14
C TRP A 144 -8.51 1.71 -0.64
N SER A 145 -8.76 0.61 0.07
CA SER A 145 -9.16 -0.66 -0.54
C SER A 145 -10.44 -0.51 -1.35
N LEU A 146 -11.43 0.23 -0.83
CA LEU A 146 -12.71 0.47 -1.49
C LEU A 146 -12.56 1.37 -2.72
N LEU A 147 -11.81 2.47 -2.63
CA LEU A 147 -11.50 3.33 -3.78
C LEU A 147 -10.75 2.55 -4.86
N PHE A 148 -9.80 1.71 -4.48
CA PHE A 148 -9.05 0.89 -5.41
C PHE A 148 -9.92 -0.15 -6.12
N LEU A 149 -10.80 -0.85 -5.40
CA LEU A 149 -11.78 -1.78 -5.97
C LEU A 149 -12.70 -1.08 -6.98
N LEU A 150 -13.11 0.14 -6.65
CA LEU A 150 -13.90 1.02 -7.52
C LEU A 150 -13.16 1.37 -8.82
N VAL A 151 -11.86 1.62 -8.75
CA VAL A 151 -11.03 1.90 -9.95
C VAL A 151 -10.96 0.65 -10.83
N ILE A 152 -10.68 -0.52 -10.26
CA ILE A 152 -10.63 -1.78 -11.02
C ILE A 152 -11.96 -2.07 -11.70
N THR A 153 -13.07 -2.01 -10.97
CA THR A 153 -14.40 -2.27 -11.53
C THR A 153 -14.72 -1.32 -12.68
N SER A 154 -14.34 -0.05 -12.57
CA SER A 154 -14.51 0.93 -13.66
C SER A 154 -13.71 0.56 -14.91
N VAL A 155 -12.43 0.20 -14.76
CA VAL A 155 -11.58 -0.24 -15.89
C VAL A 155 -12.13 -1.51 -16.54
N VAL A 156 -12.67 -2.45 -15.77
CA VAL A 156 -13.28 -3.69 -16.30
C VAL A 156 -14.57 -3.40 -17.06
N ILE A 157 -15.43 -2.52 -16.54
CA ILE A 157 -16.69 -2.14 -17.20
C ILE A 157 -16.43 -1.51 -18.57
N ILE A 158 -15.41 -0.65 -18.66
CA ILE A 158 -14.99 0.00 -19.90
C ILE A 158 -14.53 -1.03 -20.93
N ASN A 159 -13.67 -1.96 -20.52
CA ASN A 159 -13.08 -2.93 -21.45
C ASN A 159 -14.05 -4.03 -21.89
N THR A 160 -15.17 -4.23 -21.17
CA THR A 160 -16.13 -5.30 -21.49
C THR A 160 -17.20 -4.89 -22.49
N SER A 161 -17.20 -3.64 -22.99
CA SER A 161 -18.12 -3.14 -24.04
C SER A 161 -19.61 -3.35 -23.74
N ILE A 162 -19.98 -3.52 -22.46
CA ILE A 162 -21.36 -3.74 -22.01
C ILE A 162 -22.21 -2.46 -22.16
N LEU A 163 -21.56 -1.30 -22.27
CA LEU A 163 -22.21 0.00 -22.35
C LEU A 163 -21.92 0.71 -23.68
N PRO A 164 -22.88 1.48 -24.23
CA PRO A 164 -22.62 2.40 -25.34
C PRO A 164 -21.47 3.36 -24.98
N SER A 165 -20.60 3.64 -25.96
CA SER A 165 -19.36 4.43 -25.76
C SER A 165 -19.60 5.77 -25.06
N ALA A 166 -20.68 6.47 -25.42
CA ALA A 166 -21.06 7.75 -24.80
C ALA A 166 -21.37 7.61 -23.31
N VAL A 167 -22.07 6.54 -22.90
CA VAL A 167 -22.44 6.30 -21.50
C VAL A 167 -21.21 5.88 -20.69
N ALA A 168 -20.33 5.06 -21.30
CA ALA A 168 -19.07 4.64 -20.68
C ALA A 168 -18.14 5.83 -20.38
N GLN A 169 -18.04 6.80 -21.31
CA GLN A 169 -17.25 8.01 -21.11
C GLN A 169 -17.80 8.90 -19.98
N VAL A 170 -19.11 9.13 -19.95
CA VAL A 170 -19.74 9.93 -18.88
C VAL A 170 -19.56 9.26 -17.51
N LEU A 171 -19.73 7.94 -17.43
CA LEU A 171 -19.48 7.18 -16.20
C LEU A 171 -18.02 7.26 -15.77
N LEU A 172 -17.06 7.12 -16.70
CA LEU A 172 -15.64 7.28 -16.40
C LEU A 172 -15.32 8.69 -15.88
N MET A 173 -15.90 9.74 -16.47
CA MET A 173 -15.72 11.12 -16.00
C MET A 173 -16.26 11.31 -14.58
N ILE A 174 -17.51 10.91 -14.31
CA ILE A 174 -18.12 10.99 -12.98
C ILE A 174 -17.28 10.21 -11.97
N PHE A 175 -16.84 9.02 -12.35
CA PHE A 175 -16.03 8.16 -11.52
C PHE A 175 -14.67 8.79 -11.17
N LEU A 176 -13.99 9.35 -12.17
CA LEU A 176 -12.71 9.99 -12.02
C LEU A 176 -12.81 11.23 -11.12
N ILE A 177 -13.89 12.01 -11.26
CA ILE A 177 -14.22 13.11 -10.33
C ILE A 177 -14.42 12.58 -8.90
N LEU A 178 -15.13 11.48 -8.72
CA LEU A 178 -15.36 10.90 -7.39
C LEU A 178 -14.05 10.44 -6.73
N VAL A 179 -13.15 9.84 -7.51
CA VAL A 179 -11.80 9.45 -7.06
C VAL A 179 -10.97 10.68 -6.69
N VAL A 180 -11.05 11.77 -7.45
CA VAL A 180 -10.39 13.06 -7.10
C VAL A 180 -10.89 13.54 -5.76
N VAL A 181 -12.21 13.67 -5.62
CA VAL A 181 -12.82 14.23 -4.41
C VAL A 181 -12.46 13.36 -3.21
N GLY A 182 -12.53 12.03 -3.36
CA GLY A 182 -12.10 11.08 -2.33
C GLY A 182 -10.65 11.26 -1.92
N ASN A 183 -9.73 11.38 -2.88
CA ASN A 183 -8.30 11.60 -2.61
C ASN A 183 -8.03 12.94 -1.93
N VAL A 184 -8.73 14.01 -2.34
CA VAL A 184 -8.59 15.35 -1.73
C VAL A 184 -9.06 15.32 -0.28
N VAL A 185 -10.26 14.79 -0.02
CA VAL A 185 -10.80 14.65 1.35
C VAL A 185 -9.86 13.80 2.21
N PHE A 186 -9.33 12.71 1.65
CA PHE A 186 -8.42 11.84 2.36
C PHE A 186 -7.07 12.52 2.66
N SER A 187 -6.53 13.27 1.70
CA SER A 187 -5.31 14.08 1.88
C SER A 187 -5.49 15.08 3.01
N LEU A 188 -6.60 15.83 3.01
CA LEU A 188 -6.94 16.78 4.08
C LEU A 188 -7.04 16.08 5.45
N THR A 189 -7.66 14.90 5.49
CA THR A 189 -7.78 14.12 6.73
C THR A 189 -6.41 13.63 7.23
N SER A 190 -5.53 13.21 6.31
CA SER A 190 -4.17 12.75 6.64
C SER A 190 -3.27 13.89 7.13
N ILE A 191 -3.39 15.08 6.52
CA ILE A 191 -2.68 16.30 6.94
C ILE A 191 -3.19 16.75 8.31
N GLY A 192 -4.52 16.77 8.51
CA GLY A 192 -5.14 17.12 9.80
C GLY A 192 -4.68 16.20 10.93
N LEU A 193 -4.61 14.89 10.69
CA LEU A 193 -4.04 13.92 11.64
C LEU A 193 -2.53 14.13 11.86
N GLY A 194 -1.78 14.50 10.82
CA GLY A 194 -0.37 14.83 10.91
C GLY A 194 -0.12 16.04 11.82
N ILE A 195 -0.84 17.14 11.59
CA ILE A 195 -0.75 18.37 12.38
C ILE A 195 -1.19 18.13 13.82
N ALA A 196 -2.30 17.42 14.04
CA ALA A 196 -2.75 17.05 15.39
C ALA A 196 -1.71 16.20 16.14
N SER A 197 -0.96 15.37 15.41
CA SER A 197 0.15 14.57 15.96
C SER A 197 1.40 15.42 16.27
N LEU A 198 1.69 16.44 15.46
CA LEU A 198 2.81 17.37 15.69
C LEU A 198 2.64 18.21 16.96
N VAL A 199 1.40 18.57 17.31
CA VAL A 199 1.09 19.32 18.54
C VAL A 199 1.31 18.46 19.80
N LYS A 200 1.35 17.12 19.69
CA LYS A 200 1.40 16.19 20.83
C LYS A 200 2.76 15.47 20.99
N ARG A 201 3.75 16.20 21.54
CA ARG A 201 5.09 15.77 22.04
C ARG A 201 6.06 15.06 21.06
N GLU A 202 7.35 15.39 21.22
CA GLU A 202 8.48 15.19 20.30
C GLU A 202 8.74 13.78 19.73
N LYS A 203 8.32 12.70 20.40
CA LYS A 203 8.68 11.32 19.99
C LYS A 203 7.89 10.77 18.78
N LYS A 204 6.87 11.47 18.28
CA LYS A 204 5.99 10.97 17.18
C LYS A 204 6.14 11.68 15.82
N ARG A 205 7.13 12.57 15.65
CA ARG A 205 7.35 13.32 14.39
C ARG A 205 7.48 12.44 13.14
N LYS A 206 8.05 11.24 13.26
CA LYS A 206 8.28 10.33 12.12
C LYS A 206 7.00 9.85 11.43
N PHE A 207 5.89 9.75 12.15
CA PHE A 207 4.61 9.29 11.58
C PHE A 207 3.91 10.37 10.76
N SER A 208 4.01 11.64 11.19
CA SER A 208 3.42 12.75 10.44
C SER A 208 4.15 12.98 9.11
N ILE A 209 5.48 12.88 9.12
CA ILE A 209 6.28 13.06 7.90
C ILE A 209 5.97 11.96 6.88
N MET A 210 5.84 10.70 7.32
CA MET A 210 5.46 9.60 6.44
C MET A 210 4.07 9.80 5.82
N GLY A 211 3.08 10.29 6.58
CA GLY A 211 1.74 10.57 6.05
C GLY A 211 1.73 11.65 4.97
N ILE A 212 2.49 12.72 5.18
CA ILE A 212 2.61 13.83 4.20
C ILE A 212 3.32 13.33 2.93
N ILE A 213 4.42 12.59 3.07
CA ILE A 213 5.16 12.02 1.92
C ILE A 213 4.25 11.07 1.14
N PHE A 214 3.50 10.20 1.84
CA PHE A 214 2.60 9.25 1.19
C PHE A 214 1.49 9.99 0.43
N SER A 215 0.83 10.97 1.07
CA SER A 215 -0.20 11.77 0.39
C SER A 215 0.35 12.52 -0.83
N GLY A 216 1.57 13.05 -0.74
CA GLY A 216 2.21 13.74 -1.87
C GLY A 216 2.53 12.80 -3.03
N LEU A 217 3.04 11.61 -2.72
CA LEU A 217 3.41 10.61 -3.74
C LEU A 217 2.17 10.11 -4.51
N PHE A 218 1.03 9.94 -3.83
CA PHE A 218 -0.23 9.58 -4.48
C PHE A 218 -0.83 10.71 -5.30
N ALA A 219 -0.75 11.96 -4.84
CA ALA A 219 -1.15 13.11 -5.65
C ALA A 219 -0.33 13.17 -6.94
N LEU A 220 0.96 12.85 -6.87
CA LEU A 220 1.86 12.85 -8.03
C LEU A 220 1.49 11.77 -9.05
N ILE A 221 1.23 10.53 -8.61
CA ILE A 221 0.73 9.44 -9.48
C ILE A 221 -0.60 9.86 -10.13
N TYR A 222 -1.49 10.49 -9.37
CA TYR A 222 -2.77 10.94 -9.90
C TYR A 222 -2.61 11.99 -11.01
N PHE A 223 -1.77 13.01 -10.76
CA PHE A 223 -1.49 14.07 -11.74
C PHE A 223 -0.82 13.56 -13.02
N THR A 224 -0.11 12.43 -12.97
CA THR A 224 0.51 11.84 -14.16
C THR A 224 -0.43 10.87 -14.88
N VAL A 225 -1.17 10.02 -14.17
CA VAL A 225 -2.00 8.97 -14.78
C VAL A 225 -3.28 9.52 -15.40
N VAL A 226 -3.93 10.51 -14.78
CA VAL A 226 -5.21 11.03 -15.27
C VAL A 226 -5.13 11.72 -16.63
N PRO A 227 -4.17 12.61 -16.90
CA PRO A 227 -4.04 13.20 -18.23
C PRO A 227 -3.79 12.15 -19.31
N ILE A 228 -3.00 11.11 -18.99
CA ILE A 228 -2.73 10.00 -19.92
C ILE A 228 -4.02 9.25 -20.22
N LEU A 229 -4.83 8.92 -19.21
CA LEU A 229 -6.12 8.26 -19.40
C LEU A 229 -7.08 9.12 -20.23
N ILE A 230 -7.12 10.44 -20.02
CA ILE A 230 -7.97 11.35 -20.80
C ILE A 230 -7.50 11.41 -22.25
N SER A 231 -6.19 11.50 -22.49
CA SER A 231 -5.62 11.61 -23.85
C SER A 231 -5.77 10.35 -24.70
N SER A 232 -5.95 9.18 -24.08
CA SER A 232 -6.12 7.91 -24.77
C SER A 232 -7.55 7.68 -25.30
N TYR A 233 -8.51 8.55 -24.98
CA TYR A 233 -9.86 8.50 -25.55
C TYR A 233 -9.98 9.52 -26.69
N PRO A 234 -10.15 9.06 -27.94
CA PRO A 234 -10.51 9.93 -29.06
C PRO A 234 -11.95 10.44 -28.97
#